data_AF-A0A2K1R643-F1
#
_entry.id   AF-A0A2K1R643-F1
#
_cell.length_a   1.000
_cell.length_b   1.000
_cell.length_c   1.000
_cell.angle_alpha   90.00
_cell.angle_beta   90.00
_cell.angle_gamma   90.00
#
_symmetry.space_group_name_H-M   'P 1'
#
loop_
_entity.id
_entity.type
_entity.pdbx_description
1 polymer ?
#
loop_
_entity_poly.entity_id
_entity_poly.type
_entity_poly.pdbx_seq_one_letter_code
_entity_poly.pdbx_strand_id
1 'polypeptide(L)'
;MEAFYYLVFGALSAVVLGIELSKTTKDRINTSPAFNSFKNNYLVVYSLMMAGDWLQGPYVYFLYTTYGFGKGDIGQLFIAGFGSSMLFGTIVGSLADKQGRRRACVTYCITYILSCITKHSPQYRILMIGRILGGIATSLLFSSFESWLVAEHNKRGFEQQWLSLTFSKAIFLGNGLVAILSGLFGNLLVDTFQLGPVAPFDAAACFLAIGMAIIMSSWSENYGDPSENKDLLAQFRGAAVAIASDEKIALLGAIQSLFEGSMYTFFLVPPPKEKAEGISFSSCLQILGFCTFEACVGIFWPSIMKMRSQYIPEEARSTIMNFFRIPLNIFVCIVLYNVSY
;
A
#
# COMPACT_ATOMS: atom_id res chain seq x y z
N MET A 1 -26.00 -19.45 -8.25
CA MET A 1 -25.09 -18.39 -7.76
C MET A 1 -23.78 -19.02 -7.29
N GLU A 2 -23.82 -19.93 -6.31
CA GLU A 2 -22.61 -20.56 -5.74
C GLU A 2 -21.80 -21.40 -6.74
N ALA A 3 -22.45 -22.14 -7.65
CA ALA A 3 -21.77 -23.02 -8.60
C ALA A 3 -20.79 -22.29 -9.54
N PHE A 4 -21.11 -21.08 -10.01
CA PHE A 4 -20.20 -20.28 -10.84
C PHE A 4 -18.98 -19.82 -10.05
N TYR A 5 -19.19 -19.33 -8.82
CA TYR A 5 -18.09 -18.94 -7.94
C TYR A 5 -17.19 -20.13 -7.59
N TYR A 6 -17.77 -21.28 -7.24
CA TYR A 6 -17.00 -22.51 -6.99
C TYR A 6 -16.24 -22.96 -8.23
N LEU A 7 -16.80 -22.81 -9.43
CA LEU A 7 -16.12 -23.18 -10.68
C LEU A 7 -14.95 -22.23 -10.98
N VAL A 8 -15.17 -20.91 -10.92
CA VAL A 8 -14.12 -19.92 -11.23
C VAL A 8 -13.01 -19.96 -10.17
N PHE A 9 -13.35 -19.83 -8.89
CA PHE A 9 -12.35 -19.85 -7.82
C PHE A 9 -11.73 -21.24 -7.63
N GLY A 10 -12.49 -22.31 -7.85
CA GLY A 10 -11.97 -23.68 -7.84
C GLY A 10 -10.99 -23.93 -8.97
N ALA A 11 -11.28 -23.47 -10.20
CA ALA A 11 -10.37 -23.55 -11.33
C ALA A 11 -9.09 -22.72 -11.09
N LEU A 12 -9.22 -21.47 -10.61
CA LEU A 12 -8.07 -20.64 -10.26
C LEU A 12 -7.21 -21.29 -9.16
N SER A 13 -7.85 -21.85 -8.13
CA SER A 13 -7.15 -22.57 -7.05
C SER A 13 -6.43 -23.81 -7.57
N ALA A 14 -7.06 -24.57 -8.47
CA ALA A 14 -6.44 -25.73 -9.10
C ALA A 14 -5.25 -25.34 -9.99
N VAL A 15 -5.33 -24.22 -10.72
CA VAL A 15 -4.20 -23.67 -11.50
C VAL A 15 -3.07 -23.26 -10.57
N VAL A 16 -3.36 -22.55 -9.47
CA VAL A 16 -2.35 -22.15 -8.48
C VAL A 16 -1.70 -23.37 -7.84
N LEU A 17 -2.50 -24.38 -7.43
CA LEU A 17 -1.99 -25.64 -6.90
C LEU A 17 -1.13 -26.38 -7.92
N GLY A 18 -1.57 -26.45 -9.17
CA GLY A 18 -0.81 -27.06 -10.26
C GLY A 18 0.55 -26.37 -10.48
N ILE A 19 0.57 -25.04 -10.51
CA ILE A 19 1.80 -24.26 -10.62
C ILE A 19 2.70 -24.50 -9.40
N GLU A 20 2.17 -24.47 -8.18
CA GLU A 20 2.96 -24.66 -6.96
C GLU A 20 3.55 -26.07 -6.86
N LEU A 21 2.77 -27.08 -7.22
CA LEU A 21 3.21 -28.48 -7.23
C LEU A 21 4.17 -28.78 -8.40
N SER A 22 4.11 -28.01 -9.49
CA SER A 22 5.04 -28.13 -10.63
C SER A 22 6.43 -27.56 -10.36
N LYS A 23 6.60 -26.77 -9.29
CA LYS A 23 7.91 -26.22 -8.91
C LYS A 23 8.88 -27.34 -8.55
N THR A 24 10.00 -27.41 -9.26
CA THR A 24 11.05 -28.41 -9.01
C THR A 24 12.08 -27.89 -8.00
N THR A 25 12.92 -28.78 -7.47
CA THR A 25 14.01 -28.42 -6.54
C THR A 25 14.99 -27.40 -7.14
N LYS A 26 15.07 -27.27 -8.48
CA LYS A 26 15.83 -26.22 -9.16
C LYS A 26 15.25 -24.81 -9.00
N ASP A 27 13.95 -24.69 -8.73
CA ASP A 27 13.27 -23.41 -8.47
C ASP A 27 13.41 -22.97 -7.01
N ARG A 28 13.90 -23.86 -6.13
CA ARG A 28 14.14 -23.56 -4.72
C ARG A 28 15.49 -22.84 -4.57
N ILE A 29 15.42 -21.52 -4.47
CA ILE A 29 16.56 -20.67 -4.14
C ILE A 29 17.06 -21.07 -2.73
N ASN A 30 18.28 -21.60 -2.63
CA ASN A 30 18.92 -21.90 -1.36
C ASN A 30 19.28 -20.61 -0.64
N THR A 31 18.48 -20.24 0.35
CA THR A 31 18.68 -19.03 1.15
C THR A 31 19.40 -19.32 2.47
N SER A 32 20.25 -18.41 2.94
CA SER A 32 20.90 -18.55 4.24
C SER A 32 19.91 -18.45 5.42
N PRO A 33 20.18 -19.09 6.57
CA PRO A 33 19.35 -18.93 7.78
C PRO A 33 19.26 -17.47 8.25
N ALA A 34 20.36 -16.72 8.13
CA ALA A 34 20.41 -15.30 8.47
C ALA A 34 19.46 -14.47 7.60
N PHE A 35 19.44 -14.73 6.28
CA PHE A 35 18.48 -14.08 5.38
C PHE A 35 17.04 -14.47 5.71
N ASN A 36 16.78 -15.74 6.04
CA ASN A 36 15.43 -16.17 6.40
C ASN A 36 14.89 -15.47 7.66
N SER A 37 15.73 -15.30 8.68
CA SER A 37 15.36 -14.54 9.88
C SER A 37 15.05 -13.07 9.55
N PHE A 38 15.93 -12.40 8.79
CA PHE A 38 15.73 -11.03 8.32
C PHE A 38 14.44 -10.87 7.50
N LYS A 39 14.25 -11.71 6.49
CA LYS A 39 13.08 -11.74 5.63
C LYS A 39 11.80 -11.96 6.44
N ASN A 40 11.76 -12.97 7.31
CA ASN A 40 10.56 -13.28 8.08
C ASN A 40 10.20 -12.14 9.04
N ASN A 41 11.20 -11.50 9.67
CA ASN A 41 10.96 -10.32 10.49
C ASN A 41 10.32 -9.19 9.68
N TYR A 42 10.86 -8.85 8.51
CA TYR A 42 10.28 -7.84 7.63
C TYR A 42 8.86 -8.22 7.18
N LEU A 43 8.64 -9.47 6.76
CA LEU A 43 7.33 -9.94 6.30
C LEU A 43 6.27 -9.89 7.40
N VAL A 44 6.61 -10.22 8.64
CA VAL A 44 5.70 -10.10 9.79
C VAL A 44 5.31 -8.65 10.00
N VAL A 45 6.30 -7.75 10.08
CA VAL A 45 6.05 -6.30 10.27
C VAL A 45 5.19 -5.77 9.13
N TYR A 46 5.59 -6.01 7.88
CA TYR A 46 4.86 -5.53 6.70
C TYR A 46 3.42 -6.06 6.67
N SER A 47 3.22 -7.34 7.01
CA SER A 47 1.87 -7.93 7.09
C SER A 47 0.99 -7.25 8.15
N LEU A 48 1.56 -6.90 9.32
CA LEU A 48 0.84 -6.15 10.35
C LEU A 48 0.47 -4.73 9.86
N MET A 49 1.37 -4.07 9.13
CA MET A 49 1.10 -2.73 8.59
C MET A 49 0.01 -2.78 7.52
N MET A 50 0.07 -3.76 6.62
CA MET A 50 -0.95 -3.99 5.60
C MET A 50 -2.29 -4.39 6.21
N ALA A 51 -2.30 -5.16 7.31
CA ALA A 51 -3.53 -5.49 8.02
C ALA A 51 -4.25 -4.21 8.51
N GLY A 52 -3.48 -3.24 9.03
CA GLY A 52 -3.99 -1.94 9.43
C GLY A 52 -4.61 -1.13 8.28
N ASP A 53 -4.04 -1.19 7.07
CA ASP A 53 -4.60 -0.56 5.87
C ASP A 53 -5.88 -1.25 5.41
N TRP A 54 -5.83 -2.57 5.24
CA TRP A 54 -6.94 -3.35 4.67
C TRP A 54 -8.17 -3.42 5.57
N LEU A 55 -8.00 -3.36 6.90
CA LEU A 55 -9.11 -3.31 7.84
C LEU A 55 -9.97 -2.06 7.68
N GLN A 56 -9.36 -0.94 7.27
CA GLN A 56 -10.05 0.34 7.17
C GLN A 56 -10.78 0.51 5.83
N GLY A 57 -10.18 0.00 4.73
CA GLY A 57 -10.63 0.23 3.36
C GLY A 57 -12.15 0.14 3.14
N PRO A 58 -12.81 -0.97 3.51
CA PRO A 58 -14.25 -1.15 3.31
C PRO A 58 -15.12 -0.22 4.16
N TYR A 59 -14.63 0.23 5.32
CA TYR A 59 -15.43 0.90 6.34
C TYR A 59 -15.28 2.42 6.35
N VAL A 60 -14.23 3.00 5.74
CA VAL A 60 -14.02 4.47 5.72
C VAL A 60 -15.21 5.20 5.11
N TYR A 61 -15.66 4.78 3.93
CA TYR A 61 -16.81 5.41 3.27
C TYR A 61 -18.09 5.20 4.08
N PHE A 62 -18.33 3.95 4.52
CA PHE A 62 -19.50 3.58 5.31
C PHE A 62 -19.61 4.37 6.63
N LEU A 63 -18.50 4.55 7.33
CA LEU A 63 -18.44 5.33 8.56
C LEU A 63 -18.86 6.78 8.32
N TYR A 64 -18.35 7.43 7.27
CA TYR A 64 -18.71 8.81 6.97
C TYR A 64 -20.19 8.97 6.60
N THR A 65 -20.75 8.01 5.86
CA THR A 65 -22.20 8.01 5.59
C THR A 65 -23.02 7.82 6.87
N THR A 66 -22.51 7.05 7.84
CA THR A 66 -23.16 6.87 9.15
C THR A 66 -23.15 8.15 9.98
N TYR A 67 -22.13 9.00 9.81
CA TYR A 67 -22.08 10.35 10.40
C TYR A 67 -22.91 11.40 9.65
N GLY A 68 -23.59 11.00 8.57
CA GLY A 68 -24.49 11.88 7.81
C GLY A 68 -23.78 12.76 6.78
N PHE A 69 -22.52 12.49 6.42
CA PHE A 69 -21.81 13.26 5.40
C PHE A 69 -22.31 12.92 4.00
N GLY A 70 -22.49 13.97 3.19
CA GLY A 70 -22.84 13.82 1.77
C GLY A 70 -21.67 13.32 0.94
N LYS A 71 -21.95 12.90 -0.31
CA LYS A 71 -20.90 12.46 -1.25
C LYS A 71 -19.83 13.53 -1.49
N GLY A 72 -20.21 14.80 -1.56
CA GLY A 72 -19.27 15.92 -1.74
C GLY A 72 -18.32 16.09 -0.55
N ASP A 73 -18.84 16.05 0.69
CA ASP A 73 -18.03 16.15 1.91
C ASP A 73 -17.05 14.97 2.02
N ILE A 74 -17.53 13.77 1.70
CA ILE A 74 -16.71 12.55 1.65
C ILE A 74 -15.62 12.70 0.60
N GLY A 75 -15.95 13.17 -0.60
CA GLY A 75 -14.98 13.42 -1.66
C GLY A 75 -13.89 14.40 -1.23
N GLN A 76 -14.24 15.50 -0.55
CA GLN A 76 -13.27 16.44 0.03
C GLN A 76 -12.36 15.79 1.07
N LEU A 77 -12.89 14.92 1.93
CA LEU A 77 -12.09 14.12 2.87
C LEU A 77 -11.13 13.18 2.13
N PHE A 78 -11.55 12.59 1.01
CA PHE A 78 -10.67 11.76 0.19
C PHE A 78 -9.57 12.58 -0.48
N ILE A 79 -9.92 13.71 -1.09
CA ILE A 79 -8.98 14.69 -1.69
C ILE A 79 -7.93 15.10 -0.67
N ALA A 80 -8.32 15.39 0.58
CA ALA A 80 -7.36 15.76 1.61
C ALA A 80 -6.32 14.67 1.92
N GLY A 81 -6.73 13.39 1.87
CA GLY A 81 -5.80 12.28 2.07
C GLY A 81 -4.85 12.06 0.89
N PHE A 82 -5.35 12.11 -0.35
CA PHE A 82 -4.49 12.00 -1.53
C PHE A 82 -3.58 13.23 -1.70
N GLY A 83 -4.14 14.42 -1.46
CA GLY A 83 -3.42 15.68 -1.48
C GLY A 83 -2.35 15.77 -0.40
N SER A 84 -2.60 15.29 0.83
CA SER A 84 -1.56 15.26 1.85
C SER A 84 -0.45 14.27 1.53
N SER A 85 -0.78 13.08 1.00
CA SER A 85 0.21 12.11 0.50
C SER A 85 1.09 12.72 -0.58
N MET A 86 0.52 13.49 -1.51
CA MET A 86 1.27 14.24 -2.53
C MET A 86 2.22 15.28 -1.93
N LEU A 87 1.69 16.17 -1.09
CA LEU A 87 2.43 17.34 -0.60
C LEU A 87 3.49 16.96 0.43
N PHE A 88 3.13 16.11 1.38
CA PHE A 88 4.00 15.74 2.48
C PHE A 88 4.80 14.47 2.19
N GLY A 89 4.40 13.65 1.23
CA GLY A 89 5.08 12.39 0.94
C GLY A 89 6.54 12.55 0.53
N THR A 90 6.82 13.50 -0.37
CA THR A 90 8.18 13.84 -0.80
C THR A 90 9.02 14.40 0.35
N ILE A 91 8.45 15.32 1.14
CA ILE A 91 9.12 15.94 2.30
C ILE A 91 9.45 14.87 3.34
N VAL A 92 8.46 14.08 3.74
CA VAL A 92 8.61 13.07 4.78
C VAL A 92 9.52 11.93 4.31
N GLY A 93 9.45 11.56 3.02
CA GLY A 93 10.36 10.60 2.40
C GLY A 93 11.82 11.06 2.43
N SER A 94 12.09 12.33 2.12
CA SER A 94 13.44 12.91 2.20
C SER A 94 13.95 13.06 3.65
N LEU A 95 13.06 13.40 4.58
CA LEU A 95 13.38 13.46 6.00
C LEU A 95 13.68 12.07 6.56
N ALA A 96 13.01 11.03 6.05
CA ALA A 96 13.29 9.64 6.43
C ALA A 96 14.73 9.25 6.06
N ASP A 97 15.21 9.66 4.89
CA ASP A 97 16.59 9.40 4.47
C ASP A 97 17.62 10.12 5.35
N LYS A 98 17.32 11.33 5.84
CA LYS A 98 18.22 12.11 6.71
C LYS A 98 18.18 11.73 8.18
N GLN A 99 16.97 11.54 8.73
CA GLN A 99 16.75 11.39 10.18
C GLN A 99 16.66 9.93 10.63
N GLY A 100 16.58 9.00 9.68
CA GLY A 100 16.52 7.56 9.91
C GLY A 100 15.24 6.93 9.37
N ARG A 101 15.37 5.87 8.58
CA ARG A 101 14.23 5.18 7.96
C ARG A 101 13.43 4.35 8.96
N ARG A 102 14.06 3.82 10.01
CA ARG A 102 13.33 3.13 11.10
C ARG A 102 12.44 4.12 11.85
N ARG A 103 12.97 5.29 12.21
CA ARG A 103 12.18 6.38 12.82
C ARG A 103 11.00 6.77 11.94
N ALA A 104 11.20 6.87 10.62
CA ALA A 104 10.12 7.15 9.69
C ALA A 104 9.03 6.06 9.68
N CYS A 105 9.41 4.77 9.78
CA CYS A 105 8.44 3.67 9.92
C CYS A 105 7.69 3.72 11.26
N VAL A 106 8.31 4.20 12.34
CA VAL A 106 7.61 4.47 13.61
C VAL A 106 6.68 5.67 13.50
N THR A 107 7.10 6.74 12.81
CA THR A 107 6.24 7.90 12.50
C THR A 107 5.01 7.48 11.70
N TYR A 108 5.15 6.53 10.77
CA TYR A 108 4.01 5.91 10.09
C TYR A 108 3.02 5.32 11.09
N CYS A 109 3.47 4.44 11.99
CA CYS A 109 2.59 3.83 12.99
C CYS A 109 1.87 4.89 13.84
N ILE A 110 2.60 5.90 14.33
CA ILE A 110 2.04 6.95 15.19
C ILE A 110 0.99 7.77 14.42
N THR A 111 1.37 8.30 13.25
CA THR A 111 0.46 9.14 12.44
C THR A 111 -0.78 8.36 12.02
N TYR A 112 -0.64 7.06 11.75
CA TYR A 112 -1.77 6.25 11.32
C TYR A 112 -2.69 5.82 12.47
N ILE A 113 -2.14 5.48 13.64
CA ILE A 113 -2.93 5.27 14.86
C ILE A 113 -3.71 6.55 15.21
N LEU A 114 -3.08 7.72 15.14
CA LEU A 114 -3.77 8.99 15.35
C LEU A 114 -4.89 9.21 14.32
N SER A 115 -4.67 8.87 13.05
CA SER A 115 -5.70 8.87 12.02
C SER A 115 -6.88 7.96 12.39
N CYS A 116 -6.63 6.74 12.89
CA CYS A 116 -7.69 5.85 13.38
C CYS A 116 -8.47 6.47 14.55
N ILE A 117 -7.78 7.07 15.52
CA ILE A 117 -8.41 7.71 16.69
C ILE A 117 -9.37 8.82 16.26
N THR A 118 -9.03 9.60 15.22
CA THR A 118 -9.93 10.65 14.72
C THR A 118 -11.29 10.13 14.28
N LYS A 119 -11.39 8.84 13.89
CA LYS A 119 -12.62 8.20 13.42
C LYS A 119 -13.66 8.00 14.51
N HIS A 120 -13.30 8.16 15.79
CA HIS A 120 -14.27 8.19 16.88
C HIS A 120 -15.07 9.49 16.96
N SER A 121 -14.62 10.55 16.27
CA SER A 121 -15.30 11.83 16.27
C SER A 121 -16.13 12.06 15.01
N PRO A 122 -17.42 12.42 15.13
CA PRO A 122 -18.25 12.79 13.99
C PRO A 122 -17.93 14.20 13.45
N GLN A 123 -17.00 14.95 14.05
CA GLN A 123 -16.71 16.32 13.63
C GLN A 123 -15.87 16.34 12.36
N TYR A 124 -16.38 16.98 11.30
CA TYR A 124 -15.72 17.08 9.99
C TYR A 124 -14.25 17.53 10.06
N ARG A 125 -13.95 18.55 10.88
CA ARG A 125 -12.58 19.07 11.05
C ARG A 125 -11.61 18.04 11.64
N ILE A 126 -12.08 17.21 12.58
CA ILE A 126 -11.26 16.16 13.19
C ILE A 126 -11.01 15.06 12.16
N LEU A 127 -12.02 14.67 11.39
CA LEU A 127 -11.89 13.71 10.29
C LEU A 127 -10.95 14.20 9.19
N MET A 128 -10.95 15.50 8.91
CA MET A 128 -10.04 16.15 7.96
C MET A 128 -8.58 16.03 8.40
N ILE A 129 -8.28 16.33 9.68
CA ILE A 129 -6.96 16.12 10.27
C ILE A 129 -6.57 14.64 10.16
N GLY A 130 -7.50 13.74 10.48
CA GLY A 130 -7.30 12.31 10.33
C GLY A 130 -6.92 11.90 8.90
N ARG A 131 -7.58 12.45 7.88
CA ARG A 131 -7.25 12.18 6.47
C ARG A 131 -5.89 12.71 6.07
N ILE A 132 -5.51 13.89 6.56
CA ILE A 132 -4.17 14.45 6.33
C ILE A 132 -3.11 13.51 6.93
N LEU A 133 -3.28 13.11 8.19
CA LEU A 133 -2.39 12.16 8.89
C LEU A 133 -2.32 10.81 8.17
N GLY A 134 -3.48 10.29 7.74
CA GLY A 134 -3.57 9.06 6.97
C GLY A 134 -2.81 9.12 5.65
N GLY A 135 -2.90 10.23 4.90
CA GLY A 135 -2.14 10.38 3.66
C GLY A 135 -0.63 10.46 3.87
N ILE A 136 -0.18 11.12 4.95
CA ILE A 136 1.24 11.10 5.35
C ILE A 136 1.69 9.67 5.66
N ALA A 137 0.88 8.92 6.42
CA ALA A 137 1.15 7.53 6.73
C ALA A 137 1.23 6.65 5.47
N THR A 138 0.25 6.73 4.58
CA THR A 138 0.28 5.97 3.31
C THR A 138 1.53 6.26 2.49
N SER A 139 2.00 7.51 2.48
CA SER A 139 3.25 7.83 1.80
C SER A 139 4.45 7.10 2.42
N LEU A 140 4.57 7.16 3.75
CA LEU A 140 5.63 6.50 4.50
C LEU A 140 5.63 4.97 4.32
N LEU A 141 4.45 4.34 4.28
CA LEU A 141 4.30 2.91 4.12
C LEU A 141 4.96 2.41 2.83
N PHE A 142 4.68 3.08 1.71
CA PHE A 142 5.16 2.68 0.40
C PHE A 142 6.57 3.20 0.05
N SER A 143 7.14 4.14 0.81
CA SER A 143 8.49 4.65 0.58
C SER A 143 9.51 4.14 1.59
N SER A 144 9.25 4.34 2.89
CA SER A 144 10.24 4.15 3.95
C SER A 144 10.50 2.67 4.26
N PHE A 145 9.46 1.83 4.22
CA PHE A 145 9.60 0.39 4.45
C PHE A 145 10.41 -0.28 3.33
N GLU A 146 10.10 0.05 2.07
CA GLU A 146 10.85 -0.45 0.90
C GLU A 146 12.31 0.01 0.98
N SER A 147 12.53 1.31 1.24
CA SER A 147 13.88 1.87 1.31
C SER A 147 14.70 1.29 2.48
N TRP A 148 14.07 1.03 3.64
CA TRP A 148 14.74 0.37 4.76
C TRP A 148 15.15 -1.06 4.40
N LEU A 149 14.25 -1.83 3.77
CA LEU A 149 14.53 -3.22 3.37
C LEU A 149 15.71 -3.29 2.39
N VAL A 150 15.71 -2.43 1.37
CA VAL A 150 16.76 -2.41 0.34
C VAL A 150 18.12 -2.10 0.96
N ALA A 151 18.22 -1.05 1.79
CA ALA A 151 19.47 -0.67 2.44
C ALA A 151 20.01 -1.78 3.35
N GLU A 152 19.15 -2.34 4.20
CA GLU A 152 19.57 -3.37 5.15
C GLU A 152 19.94 -4.68 4.44
N HIS A 153 19.27 -5.00 3.32
CA HIS A 153 19.61 -6.13 2.45
C HIS A 153 21.00 -5.96 1.81
N ASN A 154 21.26 -4.79 1.24
CA ASN A 154 22.54 -4.44 0.61
C ASN A 154 23.68 -4.40 1.63
N LYS A 155 23.46 -3.78 2.79
CA LYS A 155 24.43 -3.69 3.90
C LYS A 155 24.88 -5.06 4.40
N ARG A 156 24.00 -6.06 4.37
CA ARG A 156 24.29 -7.44 4.78
C ARG A 156 24.92 -8.27 3.66
N GLY A 157 25.09 -7.71 2.47
CA GLY A 157 25.71 -8.38 1.32
C GLY A 157 24.89 -9.55 0.78
N PHE A 158 23.57 -9.51 0.93
CA PHE A 158 22.69 -10.57 0.40
C PHE A 158 22.52 -10.47 -1.12
N GLU A 159 22.28 -11.60 -1.78
CA GLU A 159 22.09 -11.64 -3.23
C GLU A 159 20.85 -10.83 -3.68
N GLN A 160 20.97 -10.10 -4.80
CA GLN A 160 19.87 -9.27 -5.33
C GLN A 160 18.62 -10.10 -5.69
N GLN A 161 18.80 -11.37 -6.07
CA GLN A 161 17.70 -12.28 -6.36
C GLN A 161 16.81 -12.52 -5.12
N TRP A 162 17.39 -12.54 -3.93
CA TRP A 162 16.67 -12.78 -2.68
C TRP A 162 15.80 -11.59 -2.28
N LEU A 163 16.20 -10.37 -2.64
CA LEU A 163 15.38 -9.17 -2.43
C LEU A 163 14.07 -9.26 -3.22
N SER A 164 14.15 -9.71 -4.48
CA SER A 164 12.97 -9.93 -5.33
C SER A 164 12.00 -10.94 -4.70
N LEU A 165 12.55 -12.02 -4.13
CA LEU A 165 11.77 -13.03 -3.41
C LEU A 165 11.05 -12.43 -2.18
N THR A 166 11.71 -11.55 -1.43
CA THR A 166 11.11 -10.85 -0.29
C THR A 166 9.95 -9.96 -0.76
N PHE A 167 10.12 -9.17 -1.82
CA PHE A 167 9.04 -8.34 -2.36
C PHE A 167 7.85 -9.16 -2.84
N SER A 168 8.08 -10.23 -3.61
CA SER A 168 6.99 -11.12 -4.04
C SER A 168 6.22 -11.70 -2.86
N LYS A 169 6.92 -12.14 -1.80
CA LYS A 169 6.27 -12.64 -0.58
C LYS A 169 5.55 -11.55 0.20
N ALA A 170 6.10 -10.34 0.25
CA ALA A 170 5.47 -9.20 0.92
C ALA A 170 4.16 -8.81 0.25
N ILE A 171 4.12 -8.78 -1.08
CA ILE A 171 2.88 -8.50 -1.83
C ILE A 171 1.89 -9.66 -1.71
N PHE A 172 2.33 -10.91 -1.85
CA PHE A 172 1.44 -12.08 -1.70
C PHE A 172 0.78 -12.14 -0.31
N LEU A 173 1.58 -11.99 0.75
CA LEU A 173 1.07 -11.99 2.11
C LEU A 173 0.27 -10.72 2.41
N GLY A 174 0.84 -9.55 2.11
CA GLY A 174 0.27 -8.26 2.48
C GLY A 174 -0.94 -7.84 1.66
N ASN A 175 -0.89 -7.93 0.33
CA ASN A 175 -1.98 -7.49 -0.56
C ASN A 175 -2.93 -8.64 -0.94
N GLY A 176 -2.51 -9.90 -0.79
CA GLY A 176 -3.35 -11.07 -1.04
C GLY A 176 -3.99 -11.61 0.24
N LEU A 177 -3.21 -12.39 1.01
CA LEU A 177 -3.74 -13.13 2.15
C LEU A 177 -4.28 -12.22 3.26
N VAL A 178 -3.50 -11.22 3.67
CA VAL A 178 -3.89 -10.28 4.74
C VAL A 178 -5.10 -9.46 4.33
N ALA A 179 -5.23 -9.05 3.06
CA ALA A 179 -6.40 -8.33 2.59
C ALA A 179 -7.70 -9.13 2.80
N ILE A 180 -7.68 -10.42 2.42
CA ILE A 180 -8.82 -11.35 2.61
C ILE A 180 -9.13 -11.51 4.09
N LEU A 181 -8.11 -11.81 4.90
CA LEU A 181 -8.28 -12.02 6.35
C LEU A 181 -8.78 -10.75 7.05
N SER A 182 -8.26 -9.58 6.69
CA SER A 182 -8.71 -8.29 7.22
C SER A 182 -10.15 -7.99 6.83
N GLY A 183 -10.56 -8.27 5.59
CA GLY A 183 -11.95 -8.12 5.16
C GLY A 183 -12.91 -8.99 5.98
N LEU A 184 -12.59 -10.28 6.12
CA LEU A 184 -13.39 -11.22 6.94
C LEU A 184 -13.40 -10.83 8.42
N PHE A 185 -12.26 -10.41 8.96
CA PHE A 185 -12.15 -10.00 10.36
C PHE A 185 -12.92 -8.69 10.62
N GLY A 186 -12.84 -7.72 9.71
CA GLY A 186 -13.66 -6.51 9.76
C GLY A 186 -15.15 -6.83 9.77
N ASN A 187 -15.58 -7.75 8.90
CA ASN A 187 -16.98 -8.20 8.84
C ASN A 187 -17.43 -8.86 10.14
N LEU A 188 -16.58 -9.69 10.74
CA LEU A 188 -16.83 -10.31 12.03
C LEU A 188 -17.02 -9.24 13.13
N LEU A 189 -16.14 -8.24 13.20
CA LEU A 189 -16.20 -7.18 14.21
C LEU A 189 -17.48 -6.34 14.10
N VAL A 190 -17.88 -5.98 12.86
CA VAL A 190 -19.02 -5.09 12.63
C VAL A 190 -20.35 -5.83 12.66
N ASP A 191 -20.47 -6.96 11.95
CA ASP A 191 -21.77 -7.63 11.79
C ASP A 191 -22.02 -8.68 12.88
N THR A 192 -21.01 -9.48 13.23
CA THR A 192 -21.19 -10.60 14.18
C THR A 192 -21.13 -10.11 15.62
N PHE A 193 -20.14 -9.28 15.95
CA PHE A 193 -19.97 -8.73 17.29
C PHE A 193 -20.67 -7.39 17.52
N GLN A 194 -21.22 -6.77 16.46
CA GLN A 194 -21.98 -5.52 16.56
C GLN A 194 -21.22 -4.39 17.28
N LEU A 195 -19.89 -4.37 17.15
CA LEU A 195 -19.02 -3.38 17.81
C LEU A 195 -19.07 -1.99 17.14
N GLY A 196 -19.85 -1.86 16.08
CA GLY A 196 -20.06 -0.62 15.34
C GLY A 196 -19.01 -0.36 14.24
N PRO A 197 -19.23 0.67 13.41
CA PRO A 197 -18.40 0.95 12.23
C PRO A 197 -16.98 1.41 12.55
N VAL A 198 -16.70 1.78 13.81
CA VAL A 198 -15.37 2.24 14.24
C VAL A 198 -14.46 1.05 14.64
N ALA A 199 -15.02 -0.12 14.96
CA ALA A 199 -14.25 -1.26 15.46
C ALA A 199 -13.12 -1.74 14.52
N PRO A 200 -13.26 -1.75 13.18
CA PRO A 200 -12.15 -2.08 12.29
C PRO A 200 -10.97 -1.11 12.38
N PHE A 201 -11.21 0.17 12.71
CA PHE A 201 -10.18 1.18 12.90
C PHE A 201 -9.42 0.98 14.22
N ASP A 202 -10.12 0.55 15.27
CA ASP A 202 -9.50 0.20 16.55
C ASP A 202 -8.65 -1.07 16.43
N ALA A 203 -9.17 -2.08 15.73
CA ALA A 203 -8.40 -3.28 15.40
C ALA A 203 -7.14 -2.91 14.60
N ALA A 204 -7.27 -2.06 13.57
CA ALA A 204 -6.13 -1.56 12.81
C ALA A 204 -5.08 -0.87 13.71
N ALA A 205 -5.52 -0.01 14.64
CA ALA A 205 -4.62 0.66 15.59
C ALA A 205 -3.86 -0.36 16.48
N CYS A 206 -4.51 -1.43 16.92
CA CYS A 206 -3.86 -2.52 17.66
C CYS A 206 -2.78 -3.23 16.84
N PHE A 207 -3.07 -3.62 15.59
CA PHE A 207 -2.09 -4.24 14.70
C PHE A 207 -0.89 -3.32 14.44
N LEU A 208 -1.15 -2.03 14.22
CA LEU A 208 -0.11 -1.01 14.03
C LEU A 208 0.75 -0.83 15.28
N ALA A 209 0.16 -0.83 16.48
CA ALA A 209 0.89 -0.72 17.74
C ALA A 209 1.79 -1.94 17.99
N ILE A 210 1.31 -3.16 17.70
CA ILE A 210 2.10 -4.39 17.79
C ILE A 210 3.27 -4.33 16.81
N GLY A 211 3.01 -3.97 15.55
CA GLY A 211 4.09 -3.85 14.56
C GLY A 211 5.09 -2.74 14.90
N MET A 212 4.63 -1.63 15.49
CA MET A 212 5.51 -0.58 16.01
C MET A 212 6.45 -1.11 17.10
N ALA A 213 5.95 -1.90 18.04
CA ALA A 213 6.76 -2.52 19.08
C ALA A 213 7.82 -3.49 18.50
N ILE A 214 7.46 -4.25 17.45
CA ILE A 214 8.39 -5.13 16.73
C ILE A 214 9.45 -4.29 16.00
N ILE A 215 9.08 -3.23 15.28
CA ILE A 215 10.04 -2.32 14.62
C ILE A 215 11.01 -1.74 15.65
N MET A 216 10.50 -1.28 16.79
CA MET A 216 11.33 -0.66 17.83
C MET A 216 12.32 -1.64 18.48
N SER A 217 11.98 -2.92 18.55
CA SER A 217 12.85 -3.94 19.16
C SER A 217 13.79 -4.64 18.18
N SER A 218 13.38 -4.79 16.91
CA SER A 218 14.08 -5.66 15.95
C SER A 218 14.76 -4.92 14.79
N TRP A 219 14.34 -3.69 14.46
CA TRP A 219 14.92 -2.97 13.33
C TRP A 219 16.12 -2.13 13.77
N SER A 220 17.20 -2.21 13.00
CA SER A 220 18.34 -1.28 13.07
C SER A 220 17.97 0.04 12.40
N GLU A 221 18.60 1.13 12.86
CA GLU A 221 18.51 2.40 12.15
C GLU A 221 19.43 2.37 10.94
N ASN A 222 18.88 2.76 9.78
CA ASN A 222 19.64 2.98 8.57
C ASN A 222 19.23 4.34 7.96
N TYR A 223 20.18 4.94 7.26
CA TYR A 223 20.08 6.28 6.72
C TYR A 223 20.30 6.21 5.22
N GLY A 224 19.82 7.22 4.49
CA GLY A 224 20.34 7.51 3.16
C GLY A 224 21.81 7.96 3.24
N ASP A 225 22.42 8.18 2.09
CA ASP A 225 23.84 8.53 2.02
C ASP A 225 24.15 9.81 2.85
N PRO A 226 25.05 9.75 3.86
CA PRO A 226 25.39 10.88 4.73
C PRO A 226 26.15 12.01 4.03
N SER A 227 26.63 11.79 2.79
CA SER A 227 27.36 12.81 2.02
C SER A 227 26.48 13.97 1.53
N GLU A 228 25.16 13.87 1.64
CA GLU A 228 24.23 14.86 1.09
C GLU A 228 23.31 15.47 2.15
N ASN A 229 23.85 16.45 2.89
CA ASN A 229 23.05 17.44 3.60
C ASN A 229 22.41 18.45 2.60
N LYS A 230 21.88 17.94 1.47
CA LYS A 230 21.32 18.75 0.40
C LYS A 230 19.98 19.35 0.82
N ASP A 231 19.76 20.62 0.54
CA ASP A 231 18.45 21.25 0.68
C ASP A 231 17.37 20.45 -0.05
N LEU A 232 16.13 20.51 0.46
CA LEU A 232 14.98 19.85 -0.18
C LEU A 232 14.92 20.18 -1.67
N LEU A 233 15.04 21.47 -2.02
CA LEU A 233 15.09 21.95 -3.41
C LEU A 233 16.17 21.27 -4.26
N ALA A 234 17.34 21.01 -3.68
CA ALA A 234 18.43 20.32 -4.37
C ALA A 234 18.12 18.84 -4.58
N GLN A 235 17.43 18.18 -3.65
CA GLN A 235 16.97 16.80 -3.81
C GLN A 235 15.84 16.69 -4.85
N PHE A 236 14.90 17.64 -4.87
CA PHE A 236 13.88 17.73 -5.92
C PHE A 236 14.50 17.94 -7.30
N ARG A 237 15.47 18.84 -7.41
CA ARG A 237 16.22 19.05 -8.65
C ARG A 237 17.00 17.79 -9.04
N GLY A 238 17.63 17.12 -8.08
CA GLY A 238 18.33 15.85 -8.29
C GLY A 238 17.41 14.75 -8.82
N ALA A 239 16.23 14.58 -8.22
CA ALA A 239 15.22 13.63 -8.68
C ALA A 239 14.74 13.97 -10.10
N ALA A 240 14.43 15.25 -10.38
CA ALA A 240 14.01 15.69 -11.70
C ALA A 240 15.11 15.45 -12.76
N VAL A 241 16.37 15.71 -12.42
CA VAL A 241 17.51 15.44 -13.31
C VAL A 241 17.71 13.95 -13.51
N ALA A 242 17.62 13.12 -12.47
CA ALA A 242 17.74 11.67 -12.57
C ALA A 242 16.65 11.06 -13.46
N ILE A 243 15.40 11.54 -13.31
CA ILE A 243 14.28 11.15 -14.17
C ILE A 243 14.51 11.59 -15.61
N ALA A 244 14.99 12.82 -15.83
CA ALA A 244 15.23 13.34 -17.18
C ALA A 244 16.45 12.71 -17.87
N SER A 245 17.42 12.21 -17.09
CA SER A 245 18.69 11.70 -17.62
C SER A 245 18.67 10.20 -17.87
N ASP A 246 17.81 9.43 -17.18
CA ASP A 246 17.69 7.98 -17.34
C ASP A 246 16.28 7.60 -17.82
N GLU A 247 16.19 7.17 -19.08
CA GLU A 247 14.96 6.71 -19.71
C GLU A 247 14.29 5.58 -18.92
N LYS A 248 15.05 4.70 -18.27
CA LYS A 248 14.49 3.59 -17.48
C LYS A 248 13.77 4.11 -16.25
N ILE A 249 14.33 5.13 -15.58
CA ILE A 249 13.70 5.77 -14.41
C ILE A 249 12.41 6.48 -14.85
N ALA A 250 12.44 7.22 -15.97
CA ALA A 250 11.25 7.86 -16.53
C ALA A 250 10.15 6.86 -16.89
N LEU A 251 10.50 5.77 -17.60
CA LEU A 251 9.56 4.70 -17.96
C LEU A 251 8.97 4.01 -16.74
N LEU A 252 9.77 3.75 -15.70
CA LEU A 252 9.29 3.17 -14.44
C LEU A 252 8.24 4.07 -13.78
N GLY A 253 8.49 5.38 -13.75
CA GLY A 253 7.54 6.36 -13.26
C GLY A 253 6.25 6.39 -14.06
N ALA A 254 6.36 6.46 -15.38
CA ALA A 254 5.20 6.47 -16.28
C ALA A 254 4.34 5.21 -16.14
N ILE A 255 4.96 4.03 -16.15
CA ILE A 255 4.28 2.74 -15.97
C ILE A 255 3.56 2.70 -14.62
N GLN A 256 4.19 3.18 -13.55
CA GLN A 256 3.58 3.28 -12.24
C GLN A 256 2.37 4.22 -12.21
N SER A 257 2.53 5.46 -12.68
CA SER A 257 1.46 6.44 -12.66
C SER A 257 0.27 6.00 -13.53
N LEU A 258 0.51 5.37 -14.68
CA LEU A 258 -0.55 4.83 -15.53
C LEU A 258 -1.27 3.67 -14.86
N PHE A 259 -0.54 2.73 -14.26
CA PHE A 259 -1.13 1.58 -13.59
C PHE A 259 -1.93 2.00 -12.35
N GLU A 260 -1.35 2.77 -11.43
CA GLU A 260 -2.04 3.28 -10.24
C GLU A 260 -3.23 4.19 -10.64
N GLY A 261 -3.10 5.01 -11.69
CA GLY A 261 -4.18 5.85 -12.20
C GLY A 261 -5.38 5.03 -12.73
N SER A 262 -5.10 3.94 -13.44
CA SER A 262 -6.13 3.00 -13.89
C SER A 262 -6.82 2.30 -12.72
N MET A 263 -6.06 1.91 -11.69
CA MET A 263 -6.59 1.31 -10.47
C MET A 263 -7.53 2.24 -9.72
N TYR A 264 -7.19 3.53 -9.58
CA TYR A 264 -8.07 4.49 -8.92
C TYR A 264 -9.38 4.68 -9.67
N THR A 265 -9.39 4.60 -11.00
CA THR A 265 -10.63 4.65 -11.78
C THR A 265 -11.56 3.50 -11.40
N PHE A 266 -11.03 2.30 -11.19
CA PHE A 266 -11.81 1.13 -10.74
C PHE A 266 -12.48 1.37 -9.38
N PHE A 267 -11.80 2.00 -8.43
CA PHE A 267 -12.35 2.34 -7.11
C PHE A 267 -13.39 3.48 -7.14
N LEU A 268 -13.38 4.32 -8.17
CA LEU A 268 -14.30 5.44 -8.33
C LEU A 268 -15.58 5.08 -9.09
N VAL A 269 -15.58 3.97 -9.83
CA VAL A 269 -16.80 3.46 -10.45
C VAL A 269 -17.65 2.78 -9.38
N PRO A 270 -18.85 3.31 -9.06
CA PRO A 270 -19.71 2.68 -8.07
C PRO A 270 -20.09 1.26 -8.51
N PRO A 271 -20.19 0.30 -7.57
CA PRO A 271 -20.71 -1.02 -7.89
C PRO A 271 -22.12 -0.86 -8.49
N PRO A 272 -22.51 -1.70 -9.46
CA PRO A 272 -23.83 -1.64 -10.07
C PRO A 272 -24.90 -1.71 -8.97
N LYS A 273 -25.89 -0.82 -9.04
CA LYS A 273 -27.04 -0.82 -8.11
C LYS A 273 -28.05 -1.96 -8.38
N GLU A 274 -27.71 -2.89 -9.27
CA GLU A 274 -28.60 -3.99 -9.64
C GLU A 274 -28.72 -4.95 -8.46
N LYS A 275 -29.95 -5.12 -7.97
CA LYS A 275 -30.27 -6.21 -7.05
C LYS A 275 -29.85 -7.52 -7.72
N ALA A 276 -29.20 -8.39 -6.95
CA ALA A 276 -28.75 -9.70 -7.38
C ALA A 276 -29.94 -10.62 -7.74
N GLU A 277 -30.53 -10.40 -8.91
CA GLU A 277 -31.49 -11.31 -9.53
C GLU A 277 -30.74 -12.10 -10.62
N GLY A 278 -30.24 -13.27 -10.21
CA GLY A 278 -29.63 -14.24 -11.11
C GLY A 278 -28.24 -13.88 -11.66
N ILE A 279 -27.60 -14.86 -12.29
CA ILE A 279 -26.32 -14.67 -12.99
C ILE A 279 -26.63 -14.00 -14.33
N SER A 280 -26.62 -12.67 -14.38
CA SER A 280 -26.61 -11.96 -15.66
C SER A 280 -25.25 -12.18 -16.34
N PHE A 281 -25.23 -12.27 -17.67
CA PHE A 281 -23.99 -12.28 -18.46
C PHE A 281 -23.08 -11.10 -18.09
N SER A 282 -23.69 -9.95 -17.76
CA SER A 282 -23.00 -8.75 -17.26
C SER A 282 -22.20 -9.02 -15.97
N SER A 283 -22.80 -9.72 -14.99
CA SER A 283 -22.16 -10.04 -13.70
C SER A 283 -20.99 -11.03 -13.86
N CYS A 284 -21.13 -12.03 -14.74
CA CYS A 284 -20.02 -12.93 -15.08
C CYS A 284 -18.85 -12.17 -15.71
N LEU A 285 -19.13 -11.26 -16.65
CA LEU A 285 -18.11 -10.46 -17.31
C LEU A 285 -17.40 -9.53 -16.32
N GLN A 286 -18.13 -8.94 -15.37
CA GLN A 286 -17.57 -8.13 -14.29
C GLN A 286 -16.64 -8.94 -13.38
N ILE A 287 -17.03 -10.14 -12.98
CA ILE A 287 -16.19 -11.02 -12.13
C ILE A 287 -14.93 -11.45 -12.87
N LEU A 288 -15.04 -11.84 -14.15
CA LEU A 288 -13.87 -12.19 -14.96
C LEU A 288 -12.93 -10.98 -15.16
N GLY A 289 -13.50 -9.79 -15.39
CA GLY A 289 -12.75 -8.54 -15.45
C GLY A 289 -12.02 -8.24 -14.14
N PHE A 290 -12.70 -8.39 -13.01
CA PHE A 290 -12.11 -8.22 -11.68
C PHE A 290 -10.98 -9.22 -11.41
N CYS A 291 -11.17 -10.51 -11.68
CA CYS A 291 -10.11 -11.51 -11.52
C CYS A 291 -8.89 -11.23 -12.41
N THR A 292 -9.12 -10.77 -13.64
CA THR A 292 -8.04 -10.40 -14.57
C THR A 292 -7.27 -9.19 -14.05
N PHE A 293 -8.00 -8.18 -13.56
CA PHE A 293 -7.41 -6.99 -12.95
C PHE A 293 -6.55 -7.35 -11.72
N GLU A 294 -7.08 -8.15 -10.79
CA GLU A 294 -6.33 -8.61 -9.60
C GLU A 294 -5.09 -9.43 -9.97
N ALA A 295 -5.16 -10.27 -11.01
CA ALA A 295 -3.99 -10.98 -11.52
C ALA A 295 -2.91 -10.01 -12.05
N CYS A 296 -3.31 -8.96 -12.78
CA CYS A 296 -2.39 -7.91 -13.22
C CYS A 296 -1.76 -7.17 -12.04
N VAL A 297 -2.54 -6.83 -11.00
CA VAL A 297 -2.04 -6.19 -9.76
C VAL A 297 -1.01 -7.07 -9.06
N GLY A 298 -1.28 -8.37 -8.94
CA GLY A 298 -0.36 -9.34 -8.31
C GLY A 298 0.97 -9.51 -9.04
N ILE A 299 1.00 -9.36 -10.38
CA ILE A 299 2.22 -9.42 -11.19
C ILE A 299 2.95 -8.06 -11.17
N PHE A 300 2.20 -6.97 -11.21
CA PHE A 300 2.71 -5.61 -11.34
C PHE A 300 3.57 -5.20 -10.14
N TRP A 301 3.05 -5.30 -8.91
CA TRP A 301 3.71 -4.78 -7.72
C TRP A 301 5.08 -5.43 -7.43
N PRO A 302 5.24 -6.75 -7.46
CA PRO A 302 6.56 -7.37 -7.28
C PRO A 302 7.54 -6.98 -8.39
N SER A 303 7.05 -6.87 -9.63
CA SER A 303 7.88 -6.54 -10.80
C SER A 303 8.40 -5.10 -10.72
N ILE A 304 7.52 -4.14 -10.40
CA ILE A 304 7.91 -2.73 -10.27
C ILE A 304 8.85 -2.53 -9.08
N MET A 305 8.61 -3.16 -7.92
CA MET A 305 9.50 -3.06 -6.75
C MET A 305 10.90 -3.61 -7.06
N LYS A 306 10.98 -4.74 -7.78
CA LYS A 306 12.27 -5.27 -8.25
C LYS A 306 12.98 -4.30 -9.17
N MET A 307 12.30 -3.78 -10.19
CA MET A 307 12.92 -2.84 -11.13
C MET A 307 13.34 -1.54 -10.43
N ARG A 308 12.53 -1.00 -9.53
CA ARG A 308 12.90 0.14 -8.69
C ARG A 308 14.16 -0.17 -7.90
N SER A 309 14.28 -1.35 -7.28
CA SER A 309 15.47 -1.76 -6.52
C SER A 309 16.76 -1.72 -7.34
N GLN A 310 16.68 -2.02 -8.64
CA GLN A 310 17.83 -2.14 -9.54
C GLN A 310 18.20 -0.82 -10.23
N TYR A 311 17.19 -0.05 -10.66
CA TYR A 311 17.41 1.13 -11.51
C TYR A 311 17.36 2.45 -10.76
N ILE A 312 16.64 2.53 -9.63
CA ILE A 312 16.55 3.78 -8.89
C ILE A 312 17.74 3.85 -7.91
N PRO A 313 18.56 4.91 -7.97
CA PRO A 313 19.66 5.12 -7.04
C PRO A 313 19.18 5.08 -5.59
N GLU A 314 19.94 4.43 -4.71
CA GLU A 314 19.55 4.27 -3.29
C GLU A 314 19.43 5.62 -2.56
N GLU A 315 20.24 6.60 -2.97
CA GLU A 315 20.31 7.96 -2.44
C GLU A 315 19.04 8.81 -2.65
N ALA A 316 18.35 8.61 -3.78
CA ALA A 316 17.19 9.42 -4.16
C ALA A 316 15.90 8.59 -4.26
N ARG A 317 15.93 7.31 -3.84
CA ARG A 317 14.83 6.35 -4.01
C ARG A 317 13.51 6.85 -3.45
N SER A 318 13.49 7.22 -2.17
CA SER A 318 12.28 7.72 -1.49
C SER A 318 11.73 8.97 -2.19
N THR A 319 12.62 9.89 -2.57
CA THR A 319 12.24 11.15 -3.24
C THR A 319 11.69 10.90 -4.64
N ILE A 320 12.36 10.09 -5.47
CA ILE A 320 11.93 9.76 -6.84
C ILE A 320 10.58 9.02 -6.82
N MET A 321 10.41 8.05 -5.90
CA MET A 321 9.15 7.32 -5.76
C MET A 321 7.97 8.23 -5.40
N ASN A 322 8.19 9.16 -4.48
CA ASN A 322 7.16 10.14 -4.12
C ASN A 322 6.93 11.18 -5.22
N PHE A 323 7.96 11.52 -6.01
CA PHE A 323 7.82 12.43 -7.15
C PHE A 323 6.86 11.87 -8.21
N PHE A 324 6.92 10.57 -8.51
CA PHE A 324 5.98 9.91 -9.44
C PHE A 324 4.53 9.86 -8.95
N ARG A 325 4.31 10.01 -7.63
CA ARG A 325 2.97 10.09 -7.06
C ARG A 325 2.34 11.48 -7.20
N ILE A 326 3.12 12.52 -7.48
CA ILE A 326 2.58 13.87 -7.64
C ILE A 326 1.58 13.96 -8.80
N PRO A 327 1.92 13.60 -10.05
CA PRO A 327 0.96 13.68 -11.16
C PRO A 327 -0.27 12.80 -10.95
N LEU A 328 -0.06 11.61 -10.38
CA LEU A 328 -1.11 10.66 -10.05
C LEU A 328 -2.11 11.21 -9.03
N ASN A 329 -1.62 11.74 -7.90
CA ASN A 329 -2.48 12.30 -6.87
C ASN A 329 -3.20 13.57 -7.36
N ILE A 330 -2.57 14.38 -8.23
CA ILE A 330 -3.24 15.50 -8.91
C ILE A 330 -4.42 14.98 -9.73
N PHE A 331 -4.20 13.96 -10.56
CA PHE A 331 -5.25 13.36 -11.37
C PHE A 331 -6.42 12.86 -10.50
N VAL A 332 -6.13 12.10 -9.44
CA VAL A 332 -7.15 11.59 -8.51
C VAL A 332 -7.91 12.73 -7.83
N CYS A 333 -7.21 13.77 -7.39
CA CYS A 333 -7.86 14.94 -6.77
C CYS A 333 -8.78 15.67 -7.76
N ILE A 334 -8.39 15.82 -9.03
CA ILE A 334 -9.21 16.43 -10.07
C ILE A 334 -10.46 15.57 -10.33
N VAL A 335 -10.32 14.25 -10.47
CA VAL A 335 -11.47 13.36 -10.69
C VAL A 335 -12.43 13.42 -9.50
N LEU A 336 -11.92 13.31 -8.27
CA LEU A 336 -12.73 13.39 -7.06
C LEU A 336 -13.41 14.76 -6.92
N TYR A 337 -12.73 15.85 -7.26
CA TYR A 337 -13.32 17.19 -7.25
C TYR A 337 -14.51 17.25 -8.21
N ASN A 338 -14.35 16.78 -9.45
CA ASN A 338 -15.44 16.76 -10.43
C ASN A 338 -16.60 15.81 -10.09
N VAL A 339 -16.38 14.79 -9.24
CA VAL A 339 -17.44 13.88 -8.76
C VAL A 339 -18.14 14.43 -7.50
N SER A 340 -17.49 15.34 -6.79
CA SER A 340 -17.98 15.95 -5.55
C SER A 340 -18.93 17.14 -5.78
N TYR A 341 -18.94 17.70 -6.99
CA TYR A 341 -19.86 18.74 -7.47
C TYR A 341 -20.79 18.17 -8.55
#